data_AF-A0AB34IFI9-F1
#
_entry.id   AF-A0AB34IFI9-F1
#
_cell.length_a   1.000
_cell.length_b   1.000
_cell.length_c   1.000
_cell.angle_alpha   90.00
_cell.angle_beta   90.00
_cell.angle_gamma   90.00
#
_symmetry.space_group_name_H-M   'P 1'
#
loop_
_entity.id
_entity.type
_entity.pdbx_description
1 polymer ?
#
loop_
_entity_poly.entity_id
_entity_poly.type
_entity_poly.pdbx_seq_one_letter_code
_entity_poly.pdbx_strand_id
1 'polypeptide(L)'
;MPLPSANASSYSASQASSPTGAGASLARMMEKVDALRASMPDSEDERRDRLSSRKTSRRPSASGRRPSMAVRPSGAGRESIARNWIESPATTMTDHAQMVTDYEVVRHRYEEALKENEVLKVEQQRRMESYLRREQEFETRIRDLQAELERQSSSKPPADVRMKQLREEHRKVMHSISSMQVREQGALQDQEKDLLRAFRARLWDVQFELENERSKKDDGALEWIEKTRTLGKELDWSREEALRLDRINQQLTRDNQRLKAQLRSQEDDREFVVRQVLALKKENLRLKALWNGEQSPATRRASVSSTGALMPMRSVENVSGMTPSKSAAFASSFVADGAESMDDLALSEAASNAAHPANIANSERVRELTARLQETEERYREVVSRLKRLLDVERKNLRAVRGAHAKDLQSRTELEVLLRACVDDVRKEVSHARSAEAAGAAACGSRPGSASRGKATDSPSRPSSSSGERSARMAPTSELGRKDRERVLELLLSQERVVSLLYDRAFPPKPVPNAADEEGLMDDTEVSASEAELLQSLGQ
;
A
#
# COMPACT_ATOMS: atom_id res chain seq x y z
N MET A 1 -2.25 37.02 -62.93
CA MET A 1 -0.86 36.95 -63.42
C MET A 1 0.07 37.36 -62.29
N PRO A 2 1.06 36.56 -61.85
CA PRO A 2 1.07 35.11 -61.65
C PRO A 2 1.45 34.72 -60.19
N LEU A 3 1.20 33.44 -59.88
CA LEU A 3 1.58 32.69 -58.67
C LEU A 3 3.09 32.40 -58.62
N PRO A 4 3.69 32.11 -57.45
CA PRO A 4 4.89 31.29 -57.35
C PRO A 4 4.50 29.91 -56.76
N SER A 5 4.44 28.88 -57.60
CA SER A 5 5.50 27.89 -57.84
C SER A 5 5.83 27.03 -56.62
N ALA A 6 5.24 25.84 -56.62
CA ALA A 6 5.63 24.70 -55.81
C ALA A 6 7.11 24.34 -56.05
N ASN A 7 7.86 24.19 -54.97
CA ASN A 7 9.18 23.57 -55.00
C ASN A 7 9.12 22.26 -54.23
N ALA A 8 9.20 21.17 -54.98
CA ALA A 8 9.52 19.85 -54.47
C ALA A 8 10.98 19.84 -53.98
N SER A 9 11.22 19.38 -52.77
CA SER A 9 12.52 18.86 -52.37
C SER A 9 12.33 17.61 -51.52
N SER A 10 12.66 16.51 -52.17
CA SER A 10 13.04 15.23 -51.60
C SER A 10 14.11 15.38 -50.51
N TYR A 11 13.81 14.91 -49.30
CA TYR A 11 14.84 14.39 -48.40
C TYR A 11 14.42 12.99 -47.94
N SER A 12 15.29 12.06 -48.29
CA SER A 12 15.38 10.68 -47.87
C SER A 12 15.95 10.56 -46.45
N ALA A 13 15.88 9.33 -45.93
CA ALA A 13 16.57 8.79 -44.76
C ALA A 13 15.80 8.79 -43.42
N SER A 14 14.92 7.79 -43.30
CA SER A 14 15.06 6.69 -42.33
C SER A 14 15.75 7.04 -41.00
N GLN A 15 14.98 7.54 -40.03
CA GLN A 15 15.30 7.36 -38.62
C GLN A 15 14.31 6.33 -38.05
N ALA A 16 14.80 5.09 -37.92
CA ALA A 16 14.16 4.08 -37.11
C ALA A 16 14.22 4.55 -35.65
N SER A 17 13.08 5.01 -35.13
CA SER A 17 12.88 5.26 -33.72
C SER A 17 13.07 3.95 -32.95
N SER A 18 14.13 3.91 -32.14
CA SER A 18 14.35 2.83 -31.19
C SER A 18 13.19 2.80 -30.19
N PRO A 19 12.52 1.66 -29.95
CA PRO A 19 11.42 1.58 -29.01
C PRO A 19 11.96 1.80 -27.59
N THR A 20 11.64 2.96 -27.03
CA THR A 20 12.02 3.34 -25.68
C THR A 20 11.25 2.52 -24.64
N GLY A 21 12.01 1.84 -23.77
CA GLY A 21 11.64 1.47 -22.40
C GLY A 21 10.67 0.31 -22.22
N ALA A 22 9.41 0.47 -22.61
CA ALA A 22 8.33 -0.45 -22.21
C ALA A 22 8.12 -1.60 -23.21
N GLY A 23 8.19 -1.32 -24.52
CA GLY A 23 8.00 -2.34 -25.56
C GLY A 23 9.10 -3.40 -25.61
N ALA A 24 10.34 -3.03 -25.29
CA ALA A 24 11.47 -3.96 -25.25
C ALA A 24 11.38 -4.96 -24.09
N SER A 25 10.74 -4.56 -22.97
CA SER A 25 10.53 -5.46 -21.83
C SER A 25 9.46 -6.49 -22.12
N LEU A 26 8.37 -6.11 -22.81
CA LEU A 26 7.32 -7.04 -23.20
C LEU A 26 7.83 -8.04 -24.25
N ALA A 27 8.60 -7.58 -25.24
CA ALA A 27 9.23 -8.44 -26.23
C ALA A 27 10.20 -9.46 -25.61
N ARG A 28 11.05 -9.05 -24.66
CA ARG A 28 11.92 -9.99 -23.92
C ARG A 28 11.14 -10.94 -23.03
N MET A 29 10.00 -10.53 -22.51
CA MET A 29 9.14 -11.39 -21.69
C MET A 29 8.43 -12.44 -22.55
N MET A 30 7.93 -12.07 -23.73
CA MET A 30 7.35 -12.99 -24.70
C MET A 30 8.39 -13.99 -25.24
N GLU A 31 9.60 -13.53 -25.57
CA GLU A 31 10.70 -14.41 -25.98
C GLU A 31 11.09 -15.41 -24.87
N LYS A 32 11.00 -15.01 -23.60
CA LYS A 32 11.22 -15.91 -22.46
C LYS A 32 10.09 -16.91 -22.24
N VAL A 33 8.84 -16.50 -22.52
CA VAL A 33 7.67 -17.40 -22.46
C VAL A 33 7.74 -18.42 -23.59
N ASP A 34 8.14 -18.02 -24.80
CA ASP A 34 8.32 -18.95 -25.92
C ASP A 34 9.51 -19.89 -25.69
N ALA A 35 10.61 -19.41 -25.10
CA ALA A 35 11.73 -20.26 -24.69
C ALA A 35 11.34 -21.25 -23.58
N LEU A 36 10.50 -20.83 -22.61
CA LEU A 36 9.97 -21.71 -21.57
C LEU A 36 9.01 -22.76 -22.16
N ARG A 37 8.17 -22.36 -23.12
CA ARG A 37 7.24 -23.24 -23.84
C ARG A 37 7.98 -24.28 -24.68
N ALA A 38 9.10 -23.89 -25.31
CA ALA A 38 9.99 -24.81 -26.02
C ALA A 38 10.81 -25.72 -25.10
N SER A 39 11.02 -25.33 -23.83
CA SER A 39 11.76 -26.11 -22.83
C SER A 39 10.92 -27.08 -22.01
N MET A 40 9.58 -27.03 -22.14
CA MET A 40 8.70 -28.04 -21.53
C MET A 40 8.59 -29.23 -22.49
N PRO A 41 9.12 -30.41 -22.13
CA PRO A 41 8.88 -31.61 -22.90
C PRO A 41 7.38 -31.92 -22.86
N ASP A 42 6.75 -31.99 -24.04
CA ASP A 42 5.41 -32.56 -24.23
C ASP A 42 5.43 -33.99 -23.68
N SER A 43 5.04 -34.12 -22.43
CA SER A 43 5.21 -35.32 -21.61
C SER A 43 3.87 -36.00 -21.40
N GLU A 44 3.19 -36.31 -22.50
CA GLU A 44 2.13 -37.33 -22.53
C GLU A 44 2.67 -38.68 -23.04
N ASP A 45 3.78 -38.73 -23.79
CA ASP A 45 4.31 -39.98 -24.35
C ASP A 45 5.42 -40.67 -23.53
N GLU A 46 6.11 -39.99 -22.61
CA GLU A 46 7.15 -40.64 -21.77
C GLU A 46 6.61 -41.39 -20.54
N ARG A 47 5.31 -41.28 -20.22
CA ARG A 47 4.71 -42.01 -19.08
C ARG A 47 4.28 -43.44 -19.42
N ARG A 48 4.28 -43.85 -20.69
CA ARG A 48 3.91 -45.23 -21.09
C ARG A 48 5.07 -46.24 -21.08
N ASP A 49 6.32 -45.80 -21.11
CA ASP A 49 7.46 -46.73 -21.24
C ASP A 49 8.15 -47.13 -19.92
N ARG A 50 7.72 -46.59 -18.77
CA ARG A 50 8.31 -46.93 -17.46
C ARG A 50 7.67 -48.10 -16.71
N LEU A 51 6.66 -48.76 -17.29
CA LEU A 51 6.00 -49.93 -16.67
C LEU A 51 6.29 -51.28 -17.35
N SER A 52 7.13 -51.32 -18.39
CA SER A 52 7.45 -52.54 -19.14
C SER A 52 8.79 -53.21 -18.73
N SER A 53 9.72 -52.50 -18.09
CA SER A 53 11.08 -52.98 -17.83
C SER A 53 11.30 -53.49 -16.41
N ARG A 54 10.54 -54.50 -15.96
CA ARG A 54 10.88 -55.20 -14.70
C ARG A 54 10.48 -56.66 -14.67
N LYS A 55 10.94 -57.46 -15.65
CA LYS A 55 10.80 -58.92 -15.54
C LYS A 55 11.79 -59.73 -16.37
N THR A 56 13.09 -59.71 -16.04
CA THR A 56 14.01 -60.83 -16.31
C THR A 56 15.26 -60.77 -15.42
N SER A 57 15.88 -61.95 -15.19
CA SER A 57 17.16 -62.21 -14.48
C SER A 57 17.03 -62.48 -12.96
N ARG A 58 16.89 -63.75 -12.53
CA ARG A 58 17.92 -64.79 -12.26
C ARG A 58 18.66 -64.64 -10.90
N ARG A 59 18.29 -65.53 -9.95
CA ARG A 59 19.09 -66.38 -8.99
C ARG A 59 20.12 -65.68 -8.04
N PRO A 60 20.68 -66.33 -6.97
CA PRO A 60 20.61 -67.74 -6.53
C PRO A 60 20.37 -68.01 -5.00
N SER A 61 20.21 -69.31 -4.69
CA SER A 61 20.65 -70.07 -3.49
C SER A 61 20.56 -69.47 -2.06
N ALA A 62 19.93 -70.21 -1.13
CA ALA A 62 20.66 -71.03 -0.13
C ALA A 62 19.75 -71.64 0.96
N SER A 63 20.05 -72.90 1.27
CA SER A 63 19.97 -73.56 2.59
C SER A 63 18.60 -73.86 3.22
N GLY A 64 18.36 -75.16 3.44
CA GLY A 64 17.20 -75.68 4.16
C GLY A 64 17.21 -77.21 4.31
N ARG A 65 18.37 -77.76 4.69
CA ARG A 65 18.66 -79.15 5.11
C ARG A 65 17.46 -79.94 5.67
N ARG A 66 17.19 -81.12 5.09
CA ARG A 66 16.74 -82.31 5.82
C ARG A 66 17.48 -83.56 5.30
N PRO A 67 18.08 -84.37 6.18
CA PRO A 67 18.94 -85.47 5.78
C PRO A 67 18.18 -86.79 5.57
N SER A 68 18.75 -87.55 4.65
CA SER A 68 18.59 -88.98 4.41
C SER A 68 18.80 -89.83 5.66
N MET A 69 17.95 -90.84 5.85
CA MET A 69 18.24 -92.02 6.64
C MET A 69 18.26 -93.22 5.70
N ALA A 70 19.44 -93.51 5.16
CA ALA A 70 19.80 -94.80 4.62
C ALA A 70 20.93 -95.33 5.52
N VAL A 71 20.62 -96.31 6.37
CA VAL A 71 21.62 -97.12 7.09
C VAL A 71 21.18 -98.58 7.01
N ARG A 72 21.86 -99.27 6.09
CA ARG A 72 22.46 -100.61 6.15
C ARG A 72 21.71 -101.78 6.83
N PRO A 73 21.63 -102.93 6.15
CA PRO A 73 21.50 -104.25 6.76
C PRO A 73 22.90 -104.74 7.20
N SER A 74 23.01 -105.37 8.38
CA SER A 74 24.23 -106.04 8.85
C SER A 74 23.92 -107.06 9.94
N GLY A 75 24.49 -108.26 9.82
CA GLY A 75 24.37 -109.41 10.73
C GLY A 75 23.72 -110.59 10.01
N ALA A 76 24.39 -111.40 9.19
CA ALA A 76 25.67 -112.09 9.37
C ALA A 76 25.69 -113.00 10.61
N GLY A 77 25.61 -114.31 10.37
CA GLY A 77 25.88 -115.39 11.32
C GLY A 77 24.99 -116.60 10.99
N ARG A 78 25.49 -117.67 10.34
CA ARG A 78 26.21 -118.81 10.96
C ARG A 78 25.34 -119.43 12.06
N GLU A 79 25.02 -120.72 12.11
CA GLU A 79 25.61 -121.99 11.66
C GLU A 79 24.45 -123.01 11.79
N SER A 80 24.20 -123.90 10.83
CA SER A 80 24.82 -125.23 10.78
C SER A 80 24.85 -125.94 12.15
N ILE A 81 23.83 -126.73 12.50
CA ILE A 81 24.00 -128.05 13.13
C ILE A 81 22.87 -128.95 12.64
N ALA A 82 23.21 -129.77 11.65
CA ALA A 82 22.68 -131.11 11.48
C ALA A 82 23.58 -132.07 12.27
N ARG A 83 23.04 -132.80 13.25
CA ARG A 83 23.63 -134.03 13.83
C ARG A 83 22.44 -134.87 14.34
N ASN A 84 22.04 -135.94 13.67
CA ASN A 84 22.68 -137.25 13.62
C ASN A 84 22.87 -137.83 15.03
N TRP A 85 21.95 -138.71 15.45
CA TRP A 85 22.13 -139.60 16.60
C TRP A 85 21.68 -141.01 16.19
N ILE A 86 22.69 -141.86 16.02
CA ILE A 86 22.63 -143.31 15.79
C ILE A 86 23.04 -143.96 17.12
N GLU A 87 22.18 -144.86 17.61
CA GLU A 87 22.41 -146.10 18.40
C GLU A 87 23.49 -146.19 19.51
N SER A 88 22.99 -146.44 20.75
CA SER A 88 23.34 -147.55 21.68
C SER A 88 24.71 -147.60 22.41
N PRO A 89 24.89 -148.45 23.45
CA PRO A 89 24.14 -148.57 24.71
C PRO A 89 25.07 -148.67 25.96
N ALA A 90 24.46 -148.85 27.14
CA ALA A 90 25.00 -149.46 28.36
C ALA A 90 25.90 -148.63 29.31
N THR A 91 25.29 -148.05 30.36
CA THR A 91 25.87 -148.06 31.73
C THR A 91 24.78 -147.86 32.80
N THR A 92 23.80 -148.77 32.86
CA THR A 92 22.77 -148.77 33.90
C THR A 92 23.37 -149.12 35.26
N MET A 93 23.43 -148.15 36.18
CA MET A 93 23.28 -148.31 37.65
C MET A 93 23.61 -147.02 38.43
N THR A 94 23.94 -145.90 37.76
CA THR A 94 23.99 -144.54 38.34
C THR A 94 22.97 -143.55 37.75
N ASP A 95 22.25 -143.95 36.69
CA ASP A 95 21.33 -143.10 35.90
C ASP A 95 20.08 -142.63 36.66
N HIS A 96 19.63 -143.30 37.71
CA HIS A 96 18.37 -142.93 38.36
C HIS A 96 18.49 -141.62 39.17
N ALA A 97 19.68 -141.33 39.73
CA ALA A 97 19.94 -140.07 40.43
C ALA A 97 20.11 -138.90 39.44
N GLN A 98 20.79 -139.14 38.32
CA GLN A 98 20.92 -138.15 37.24
C GLN A 98 19.59 -137.89 36.54
N MET A 99 18.74 -138.90 36.33
CA MET A 99 17.39 -138.72 35.78
C MET A 99 16.50 -137.84 36.66
N VAL A 100 16.60 -137.98 37.98
CA VAL A 100 15.82 -137.16 38.92
C VAL A 100 16.29 -135.71 38.88
N THR A 101 17.61 -135.46 38.88
CA THR A 101 18.15 -134.10 38.75
C THR A 101 17.87 -133.50 37.37
N ASP A 102 17.94 -134.28 36.30
CA ASP A 102 17.64 -133.84 34.94
C ASP A 102 16.15 -133.53 34.79
N TYR A 103 15.27 -134.32 35.41
CA TYR A 103 13.83 -134.05 35.45
C TYR A 103 13.51 -132.77 36.23
N GLU A 104 14.17 -132.54 37.37
CA GLU A 104 14.03 -131.29 38.13
C GLU A 104 14.55 -130.08 37.35
N VAL A 105 15.66 -130.20 36.64
CA VAL A 105 16.21 -129.15 35.75
C VAL A 105 15.27 -128.88 34.58
N VAL A 106 14.72 -129.92 33.95
CA VAL A 106 13.74 -129.78 32.85
C VAL A 106 12.45 -129.14 33.35
N ARG A 107 11.97 -129.54 34.53
CA ARG A 107 10.80 -128.94 35.17
C ARG A 107 11.04 -127.48 35.50
N HIS A 108 12.19 -127.12 36.09
CA HIS A 108 12.53 -125.75 36.39
C HIS A 108 12.63 -124.91 35.10
N ARG A 109 13.26 -125.43 34.05
CA ARG A 109 13.32 -124.77 32.73
C ARG A 109 11.96 -124.60 32.10
N TYR A 110 11.05 -125.57 32.27
CA TYR A 110 9.68 -125.47 31.77
C TYR A 110 8.88 -124.42 32.55
N GLU A 111 9.04 -124.38 33.88
CA GLU A 111 8.43 -123.37 34.74
C GLU A 111 9.00 -121.97 34.44
N GLU A 112 10.30 -121.84 34.16
CA GLU A 112 10.93 -120.59 33.70
C GLU A 112 10.42 -120.19 32.32
N ALA A 113 10.31 -121.12 31.36
CA ALA A 113 9.79 -120.84 30.03
C ALA A 113 8.31 -120.43 30.07
N LEU A 114 7.50 -121.00 30.96
CA LEU A 114 6.12 -120.58 31.19
C LEU A 114 6.06 -119.15 31.74
N LYS A 115 6.88 -118.83 32.75
CA LYS A 115 7.00 -117.47 33.30
C LYS A 115 7.48 -116.48 32.24
N GLU A 116 8.46 -116.86 31.43
CA GLU A 116 8.95 -116.04 30.31
C GLU A 116 7.86 -115.81 29.26
N ASN A 117 7.09 -116.84 28.92
CA ASN A 117 5.96 -116.72 28.00
C ASN A 117 4.86 -115.79 28.55
N GLU A 118 4.59 -115.85 29.86
CA GLU A 118 3.69 -114.92 30.53
C GLU A 118 4.23 -113.49 30.51
N VAL A 119 5.52 -113.28 30.80
CA VAL A 119 6.16 -111.96 30.71
C VAL A 119 6.09 -111.42 29.28
N LEU A 120 6.36 -112.24 28.27
CA LEU A 120 6.25 -111.86 26.86
C LEU A 120 4.83 -111.51 26.47
N LYS A 121 3.81 -112.25 26.95
CA LYS A 121 2.40 -111.93 26.73
C LYS A 121 2.03 -110.59 27.37
N VAL A 122 2.44 -110.36 28.61
CA VAL A 122 2.21 -109.08 29.32
C VAL A 122 2.94 -107.94 28.62
N GLU A 123 4.17 -108.16 28.14
CA GLU A 123 4.92 -107.14 27.41
C GLU A 123 4.27 -106.84 26.04
N GLN A 124 3.81 -107.86 25.32
CA GLN A 124 3.09 -107.69 24.06
C GLN A 124 1.78 -106.93 24.28
N GLN A 125 1.04 -107.23 25.34
CA GLN A 125 -0.16 -106.48 25.75
C GLN A 125 0.20 -105.02 26.08
N ARG A 126 1.25 -104.77 26.87
CA ARG A 126 1.71 -103.40 27.17
C ARG A 126 2.11 -102.62 25.91
N ARG A 127 2.78 -103.27 24.95
CA ARG A 127 3.12 -102.66 23.66
C ARG A 127 1.85 -102.34 22.86
N MET A 128 0.90 -103.27 22.80
CA MET A 128 -0.39 -103.07 22.14
C MET A 128 -1.16 -101.90 22.78
N GLU A 129 -1.25 -101.84 24.11
CA GLU A 129 -1.86 -100.73 24.85
C GLU A 129 -1.14 -99.40 24.61
N SER A 130 0.20 -99.40 24.52
CA SER A 130 0.99 -98.21 24.20
C SER A 130 0.72 -97.70 22.78
N TYR A 131 0.50 -98.59 21.81
CA TYR A 131 0.10 -98.19 20.46
C TYR A 131 -1.31 -97.62 20.46
N LEU A 132 -2.24 -98.28 21.15
CA LEU A 132 -3.64 -97.86 21.24
C LEU A 132 -3.79 -96.49 21.92
N ARG A 133 -3.01 -96.20 22.98
CA ARG A 133 -2.97 -94.86 23.60
C ARG A 133 -2.45 -93.79 22.64
N ARG A 134 -1.35 -94.07 21.93
CA ARG A 134 -0.80 -93.13 20.94
C ARG A 134 -1.75 -92.90 19.78
N GLU A 135 -2.43 -93.94 19.31
CA GLU A 135 -3.45 -93.86 18.27
C GLU A 135 -4.61 -92.97 18.72
N GLN A 136 -5.13 -93.17 19.93
CA GLN A 136 -6.15 -92.31 20.52
C GLN A 136 -5.68 -90.85 20.67
N GLU A 137 -4.45 -90.62 21.12
CA GLU A 137 -3.86 -89.28 21.19
C GLU A 137 -3.77 -88.62 19.80
N PHE A 138 -3.33 -89.34 18.77
CA PHE A 138 -3.33 -88.81 17.41
C PHE A 138 -4.73 -88.54 16.87
N GLU A 139 -5.70 -89.41 17.14
CA GLU A 139 -7.09 -89.20 16.75
C GLU A 139 -7.68 -87.96 17.42
N THR A 140 -7.46 -87.78 18.73
CA THR A 140 -7.90 -86.55 19.43
C THR A 140 -7.26 -85.31 18.84
N ARG A 141 -5.96 -85.35 18.54
CA ARG A 141 -5.25 -84.22 17.94
C ARG A 141 -5.70 -83.92 16.51
N ILE A 142 -6.00 -84.95 15.71
CA ILE A 142 -6.59 -84.79 14.37
C ILE A 142 -7.96 -84.15 14.50
N ARG A 143 -8.79 -84.60 15.44
CA ARG A 143 -10.12 -84.03 15.69
C ARG A 143 -10.04 -82.56 16.12
N ASP A 144 -9.13 -82.22 17.02
CA ASP A 144 -8.91 -80.84 17.46
C ASP A 144 -8.42 -79.94 16.32
N LEU A 145 -7.47 -80.43 15.50
CA LEU A 145 -6.97 -79.69 14.33
C LEU A 145 -8.04 -79.51 13.26
N GLN A 146 -8.91 -80.50 13.06
CA GLN A 146 -10.07 -80.41 12.16
C GLN A 146 -11.08 -79.39 12.69
N ALA A 147 -11.42 -79.42 13.98
CA ALA A 147 -12.31 -78.45 14.60
C ALA A 147 -11.76 -77.01 14.52
N GLU A 148 -10.45 -76.84 14.69
CA GLU A 148 -9.79 -75.54 14.54
C GLU A 148 -9.78 -75.06 13.08
N LEU A 149 -9.55 -75.96 12.12
CA LEU A 149 -9.69 -75.67 10.68
C LEU A 149 -11.12 -75.25 10.31
N GLU A 150 -12.14 -75.89 10.90
CA GLU A 150 -13.55 -75.54 10.71
C GLU A 150 -13.90 -74.19 11.35
N ARG A 151 -13.37 -73.87 12.54
CA ARG A 151 -13.49 -72.54 13.14
C ARG A 151 -12.82 -71.46 12.29
N GLN A 152 -11.66 -71.75 11.74
CA GLN A 152 -10.94 -70.81 10.88
C GLN A 152 -11.59 -70.66 9.50
N SER A 153 -12.17 -71.72 8.95
CA SER A 153 -12.89 -71.67 7.67
C SER A 153 -14.23 -70.95 7.82
N SER A 154 -14.92 -71.12 8.96
CA SER A 154 -16.19 -70.44 9.26
C SER A 154 -16.01 -68.97 9.65
N SER A 155 -14.94 -68.59 10.36
CA SER A 155 -14.70 -67.18 10.73
C SER A 155 -14.22 -66.33 9.55
N LYS A 156 -13.54 -66.93 8.57
CA LYS A 156 -13.13 -66.22 7.36
C LYS A 156 -14.33 -66.12 6.43
N PRO A 157 -14.87 -64.91 6.17
CA PRO A 157 -15.90 -64.77 5.15
C PRO A 157 -15.40 -65.38 3.83
N PRO A 158 -16.29 -66.05 3.08
CA PRO A 158 -15.93 -66.69 1.81
C PRO A 158 -15.14 -65.71 0.96
N ALA A 159 -14.10 -66.19 0.27
CA ALA A 159 -13.23 -65.33 -0.52
C ALA A 159 -14.03 -64.42 -1.48
N ASP A 160 -15.15 -64.92 -1.98
CA ASP A 160 -16.11 -64.17 -2.81
C ASP A 160 -16.74 -62.98 -2.11
N VAL A 161 -17.09 -63.10 -0.83
CA VAL A 161 -17.67 -61.98 -0.05
C VAL A 161 -16.64 -60.89 0.17
N ARG A 162 -15.40 -61.27 0.52
CA ARG A 162 -14.29 -60.30 0.65
C ARG A 162 -13.96 -59.62 -0.68
N MET A 163 -13.92 -60.37 -1.78
CA MET A 163 -13.71 -59.82 -3.12
C MET A 163 -14.87 -58.93 -3.57
N LYS A 164 -16.12 -59.21 -3.16
CA LYS A 164 -17.27 -58.33 -3.38
C LYS A 164 -17.14 -57.04 -2.57
N GLN A 165 -16.78 -57.13 -1.29
CA GLN A 165 -16.53 -55.97 -0.43
C GLN A 165 -15.41 -55.09 -0.98
N LEU A 166 -14.27 -55.69 -1.37
CA LEU A 166 -13.15 -54.95 -1.96
C LEU A 166 -13.56 -54.24 -3.26
N ARG A 167 -14.37 -54.88 -4.11
CA ARG A 167 -14.90 -54.25 -5.33
C ARG A 167 -15.87 -53.12 -5.02
N GLU A 168 -16.69 -53.25 -3.98
CA GLU A 168 -17.60 -52.20 -3.52
C GLU A 168 -16.85 -51.01 -2.95
N GLU A 169 -15.86 -51.24 -2.10
CA GLU A 169 -14.97 -50.20 -1.57
C GLU A 169 -14.19 -49.52 -2.70
N HIS A 170 -13.66 -50.28 -3.66
CA HIS A 170 -13.01 -49.70 -4.83
C HIS A 170 -13.97 -48.84 -5.66
N ARG A 171 -15.23 -49.27 -5.85
CA ARG A 171 -16.25 -48.46 -6.53
C ARG A 171 -16.54 -47.16 -5.79
N LYS A 172 -16.60 -47.20 -4.45
CA LYS A 172 -16.76 -46.00 -3.61
C LYS A 172 -15.58 -45.05 -3.72
N VAL A 173 -14.35 -45.57 -3.71
CA VAL A 173 -13.14 -44.77 -3.91
C VAL A 173 -13.15 -44.12 -5.30
N MET A 174 -13.48 -44.87 -6.35
CA MET A 174 -13.59 -44.32 -7.70
C MET A 174 -14.66 -43.24 -7.80
N HIS A 175 -15.83 -43.45 -7.20
CA HIS A 175 -16.88 -42.43 -7.14
C HIS A 175 -16.44 -41.18 -6.39
N SER A 176 -15.72 -41.34 -5.27
CA SER A 176 -15.16 -40.21 -4.51
C SER A 176 -14.14 -39.44 -5.36
N ILE A 177 -13.23 -40.12 -6.07
CA ILE A 177 -12.25 -39.50 -6.96
C ILE A 177 -12.95 -38.74 -8.09
N SER A 178 -13.94 -39.33 -8.76
CA SER A 178 -14.71 -38.63 -9.79
C SER A 178 -15.45 -37.41 -9.23
N SER A 179 -16.01 -37.51 -8.02
CA SER A 179 -16.68 -36.38 -7.37
C SER A 179 -15.69 -35.26 -7.01
N MET A 180 -14.47 -35.61 -6.58
CA MET A 180 -13.40 -34.63 -6.33
C MET A 180 -12.97 -33.96 -7.62
N GLN A 181 -12.77 -34.72 -8.70
CA GLN A 181 -12.39 -34.19 -10.01
C GLN A 181 -13.42 -33.18 -10.53
N VAL A 182 -14.72 -33.47 -10.39
CA VAL A 182 -15.78 -32.53 -10.79
C VAL A 182 -15.75 -31.25 -9.94
N ARG A 183 -15.51 -31.37 -8.62
CA ARG A 183 -15.38 -30.20 -7.74
C ARG A 183 -14.14 -29.37 -8.06
N GLU A 184 -13.01 -30.02 -8.30
CA GLU A 184 -11.75 -29.35 -8.68
C GLU A 184 -11.89 -28.64 -10.03
N GLN A 185 -12.53 -29.28 -11.02
CA GLN A 185 -12.81 -28.66 -12.31
C GLN A 185 -13.76 -27.46 -12.18
N GLY A 186 -14.79 -27.55 -11.34
CA GLY A 186 -15.67 -26.42 -11.02
C GLY A 186 -14.91 -25.25 -10.37
N ALA A 187 -14.06 -25.55 -9.37
CA ALA A 187 -13.26 -24.55 -8.70
C ALA A 187 -12.28 -23.83 -9.66
N LEU A 188 -11.66 -24.56 -10.59
CA LEU A 188 -10.80 -23.97 -11.63
C LEU A 188 -11.60 -23.05 -12.57
N GLN A 189 -12.77 -23.46 -13.03
CA GLN A 189 -13.63 -22.62 -13.88
C GLN A 189 -14.10 -21.34 -13.15
N ASP A 190 -14.39 -21.43 -11.86
CA ASP A 190 -14.79 -20.26 -11.06
C ASP A 190 -13.61 -19.31 -10.84
N GLN A 191 -12.41 -19.83 -10.58
CA GLN A 191 -11.18 -19.01 -10.56
C GLN A 191 -10.93 -18.30 -11.90
N GLU A 192 -11.12 -18.99 -13.03
CA GLU A 192 -11.01 -18.38 -14.36
C GLU A 192 -12.04 -17.25 -14.55
N LYS A 193 -13.29 -17.44 -14.13
CA LYS A 193 -14.33 -16.40 -14.18
C LYS A 193 -13.98 -15.20 -13.31
N ASP A 194 -13.44 -15.43 -12.12
CA ASP A 194 -13.04 -14.36 -11.20
C ASP A 194 -11.86 -13.57 -11.74
N LEU A 195 -10.86 -14.26 -12.31
CA LEU A 195 -9.76 -13.61 -13.03
C LEU A 195 -10.29 -12.75 -14.19
N LEU A 196 -11.20 -13.28 -15.02
CA LEU A 196 -11.81 -12.51 -16.11
C LEU A 196 -12.60 -11.30 -15.60
N ARG A 197 -13.30 -11.42 -14.46
CA ARG A 197 -14.00 -10.29 -13.84
C ARG A 197 -13.02 -9.22 -13.36
N ALA A 198 -11.94 -9.62 -12.70
CA ALA A 198 -10.89 -8.71 -12.25
C ALA A 198 -10.18 -8.01 -13.43
N PHE A 199 -9.91 -8.75 -14.52
CA PHE A 199 -9.36 -8.17 -15.74
C PHE A 199 -10.30 -7.15 -16.39
N ARG A 200 -11.60 -7.46 -16.48
CA ARG A 200 -12.60 -6.52 -17.00
C ARG A 200 -12.72 -5.26 -16.15
N ALA A 201 -12.70 -5.38 -14.82
CA ALA A 201 -12.70 -4.24 -13.91
C ALA A 201 -11.47 -3.34 -14.15
N ARG A 202 -10.26 -3.92 -14.20
CA ARG A 202 -9.04 -3.15 -14.49
C ARG A 202 -9.03 -2.50 -15.87
N LEU A 203 -9.57 -3.18 -16.89
CA LEU A 203 -9.70 -2.58 -18.23
C LEU A 203 -10.62 -1.36 -18.20
N TRP A 204 -11.73 -1.44 -17.47
CA TRP A 204 -12.62 -0.31 -17.30
C TRP A 204 -11.93 0.83 -16.53
N ASP A 205 -11.21 0.53 -15.44
CA ASP A 205 -10.46 1.54 -14.69
C ASP A 205 -9.42 2.25 -15.58
N VAL A 206 -8.65 1.50 -16.35
CA VAL A 206 -7.65 2.06 -17.28
C VAL A 206 -8.32 2.89 -18.37
N GLN A 207 -9.43 2.42 -18.93
CA GLN A 207 -10.17 3.17 -19.95
C GLN A 207 -10.76 4.46 -19.38
N PHE A 208 -11.30 4.41 -18.17
CA PHE A 208 -11.82 5.58 -17.45
C PHE A 208 -10.70 6.56 -17.12
N GLU A 209 -9.53 6.09 -16.68
CA GLU A 209 -8.35 6.94 -16.45
C GLU A 209 -7.88 7.62 -17.74
N LEU A 210 -7.87 6.91 -18.87
CA LEU A 210 -7.51 7.50 -20.16
C LEU A 210 -8.52 8.56 -20.63
N GLU A 211 -9.82 8.32 -20.43
CA GLU A 211 -10.87 9.30 -20.76
C GLU A 211 -10.74 10.54 -19.86
N ASN A 212 -10.48 10.35 -18.57
CA ASN A 212 -10.28 11.45 -17.61
C ASN A 212 -8.99 12.24 -17.90
N GLU A 213 -7.90 11.58 -18.30
CA GLU A 213 -6.68 12.26 -18.73
C GLU A 213 -6.83 12.95 -20.09
N ARG A 214 -7.77 12.49 -20.92
CA ARG A 214 -8.15 13.18 -22.16
C ARG A 214 -8.98 14.42 -21.87
N SER A 215 -10.00 14.32 -21.03
CA SER A 215 -10.84 15.46 -20.66
C SER A 215 -10.03 16.58 -20.00
N LYS A 216 -9.11 16.25 -19.07
CA LYS A 216 -8.23 17.26 -18.45
C LYS A 216 -7.34 18.01 -19.45
N LYS A 217 -6.87 17.33 -20.50
CA LYS A 217 -6.06 17.99 -21.55
C LYS A 217 -6.90 18.96 -22.36
N ASP A 218 -8.15 18.59 -22.62
CA ASP A 218 -9.12 19.43 -23.33
C ASP A 218 -9.57 20.60 -22.45
N ASP A 219 -9.74 20.40 -21.13
CA ASP A 219 -10.09 21.43 -20.16
C ASP A 219 -9.01 22.51 -20.05
N GLY A 220 -7.73 22.12 -19.99
CA GLY A 220 -6.63 23.09 -19.99
C GLY A 220 -6.63 23.94 -21.26
N ALA A 221 -6.87 23.34 -22.43
CA ALA A 221 -6.97 24.10 -23.68
C ALA A 221 -8.17 25.07 -23.67
N LEU A 222 -9.33 24.64 -23.14
CA LEU A 222 -10.52 25.48 -23.00
C LEU A 222 -10.29 26.66 -22.06
N GLU A 223 -9.67 26.44 -20.89
CA GLU A 223 -9.32 27.51 -19.95
C GLU A 223 -8.37 28.54 -20.58
N TRP A 224 -7.36 28.09 -21.35
CA TRP A 224 -6.46 28.99 -22.06
C TRP A 224 -7.17 29.79 -23.15
N ILE A 225 -8.10 29.16 -23.89
CA ILE A 225 -8.94 29.83 -24.89
C ILE A 225 -9.81 30.89 -24.23
N GLU A 226 -10.46 30.57 -23.10
CA GLU A 226 -11.33 31.49 -22.37
C GLU A 226 -10.54 32.64 -21.75
N LYS A 227 -9.37 32.37 -21.17
CA LYS A 227 -8.45 33.40 -20.66
C LYS A 227 -7.96 34.33 -21.77
N THR A 228 -7.64 33.77 -22.94
CA THR A 228 -7.25 34.59 -24.10
C THR A 228 -8.43 35.45 -24.58
N ARG A 229 -9.65 34.91 -24.56
CA ARG A 229 -10.86 35.63 -24.93
C ARG A 229 -11.20 36.76 -23.96
N THR A 230 -11.06 36.55 -22.66
CA THR A 230 -11.31 37.58 -21.63
C THR A 230 -10.28 38.70 -21.70
N LEU A 231 -8.99 38.38 -21.78
CA LEU A 231 -7.93 39.37 -21.99
C LEU A 231 -8.12 40.18 -23.28
N GLY A 232 -8.59 39.54 -24.36
CA GLY A 232 -8.95 40.23 -25.59
C GLY A 232 -10.03 41.29 -25.38
N LYS A 233 -11.12 40.94 -24.67
CA LYS A 233 -12.20 41.88 -24.33
C LYS A 233 -11.71 43.03 -23.44
N GLU A 234 -10.91 42.75 -22.42
CA GLU A 234 -10.34 43.78 -21.52
C GLU A 234 -9.42 44.74 -22.29
N LEU A 235 -8.61 44.21 -23.19
CA LEU A 235 -7.71 44.99 -24.03
C LEU A 235 -8.50 45.89 -25.00
N ASP A 236 -9.55 45.38 -25.64
CA ASP A 236 -10.42 46.20 -26.51
C ASP A 236 -11.16 47.28 -25.70
N TRP A 237 -11.70 46.95 -24.53
CA TRP A 237 -12.32 47.93 -23.64
C TRP A 237 -11.34 49.03 -23.20
N SER A 238 -10.10 48.66 -22.84
CA SER A 238 -9.08 49.64 -22.46
C SER A 238 -8.69 50.57 -23.62
N ARG A 239 -8.68 50.05 -24.86
CA ARG A 239 -8.43 50.84 -26.07
C ARG A 239 -9.57 51.82 -26.34
N GLU A 240 -10.81 51.37 -26.23
CA GLU A 240 -12.00 52.22 -26.38
C GLU A 240 -12.01 53.36 -25.35
N GLU A 241 -11.70 53.05 -24.09
CA GLU A 241 -11.63 54.04 -23.02
C GLU A 241 -10.49 55.04 -23.23
N ALA A 242 -9.30 54.57 -23.63
CA ALA A 242 -8.20 55.46 -24.00
C ALA A 242 -8.59 56.42 -25.15
N LEU A 243 -9.23 55.90 -26.21
CA LEU A 243 -9.73 56.72 -27.32
C LEU A 243 -10.83 57.70 -26.90
N ARG A 244 -11.66 57.35 -25.91
CA ARG A 244 -12.67 58.25 -25.33
C ARG A 244 -12.00 59.39 -24.56
N LEU A 245 -11.04 59.06 -23.68
CA LEU A 245 -10.29 60.04 -22.90
C LEU A 245 -9.48 60.97 -23.79
N ASP A 246 -8.86 60.48 -24.86
CA ASP A 246 -8.13 61.30 -25.83
C ASP A 246 -9.04 62.32 -26.52
N ARG A 247 -10.25 61.92 -26.93
CA ARG A 247 -11.24 62.84 -27.51
C ARG A 247 -11.63 63.94 -26.54
N ILE A 248 -11.85 63.60 -25.27
CA ILE A 248 -12.20 64.57 -24.21
C ILE A 248 -11.01 65.51 -23.93
N ASN A 249 -9.79 64.98 -23.81
CA ASN A 249 -8.58 65.77 -23.57
C ASN A 249 -8.30 66.73 -24.73
N GLN A 250 -8.51 66.31 -25.97
CA GLN A 250 -8.42 67.19 -27.14
C GLN A 250 -9.45 68.32 -27.06
N GLN A 251 -10.69 68.02 -26.66
CA GLN A 251 -11.73 69.02 -26.50
C GLN A 251 -11.36 70.04 -25.41
N LEU A 252 -10.97 69.57 -24.22
CA LEU A 252 -10.51 70.42 -23.12
C LEU A 252 -9.30 71.26 -23.51
N THR A 253 -8.39 70.72 -24.32
CA THR A 253 -7.23 71.46 -24.83
C THR A 253 -7.66 72.61 -25.75
N ARG A 254 -8.61 72.38 -26.67
CA ARG A 254 -9.18 73.42 -27.54
C ARG A 254 -9.89 74.50 -26.71
N ASP A 255 -10.68 74.12 -25.73
CA ASP A 255 -11.39 75.06 -24.86
C ASP A 255 -10.42 75.87 -24.00
N ASN A 256 -9.36 75.24 -23.48
CA ASN A 256 -8.30 75.93 -22.74
C ASN A 256 -7.56 76.94 -23.63
N GLN A 257 -7.26 76.58 -24.88
CA GLN A 257 -6.67 77.49 -25.86
C GLN A 257 -7.60 78.67 -26.18
N ARG A 258 -8.90 78.41 -26.36
CA ARG A 258 -9.92 79.45 -26.58
C ARG A 258 -10.01 80.40 -25.40
N LEU A 259 -10.08 79.89 -24.17
CA LEU A 259 -10.13 80.72 -22.95
C LEU A 259 -8.85 81.54 -22.78
N LYS A 260 -7.67 80.96 -23.06
CA LYS A 260 -6.40 81.70 -23.06
C LYS A 260 -6.39 82.83 -24.09
N ALA A 261 -6.94 82.61 -25.29
CA ALA A 261 -7.05 83.65 -26.31
C ALA A 261 -8.01 84.76 -25.87
N GLN A 262 -9.14 84.42 -25.26
CA GLN A 262 -10.10 85.39 -24.70
C GLN A 262 -9.47 86.23 -23.58
N LEU A 263 -8.74 85.59 -22.66
CA LEU A 263 -8.08 86.27 -21.55
C LEU A 263 -7.01 87.25 -22.07
N ARG A 264 -6.19 86.83 -23.05
CA ARG A 264 -5.22 87.73 -23.70
C ARG A 264 -5.89 88.94 -24.35
N SER A 265 -7.01 88.75 -25.05
CA SER A 265 -7.78 89.87 -25.63
C SER A 265 -8.27 90.84 -24.56
N GLN A 266 -8.75 90.33 -23.41
CA GLN A 266 -9.17 91.18 -22.30
C GLN A 266 -8.00 91.92 -21.64
N GLU A 267 -6.83 91.30 -21.58
CA GLU A 267 -5.59 91.94 -21.12
C GLU A 267 -5.19 93.07 -22.07
N ASP A 268 -5.23 92.85 -23.39
CA ASP A 268 -4.96 93.88 -24.42
C ASP A 268 -5.95 95.07 -24.31
N ASP A 269 -7.24 94.79 -24.14
CA ASP A 269 -8.27 95.83 -23.94
C ASP A 269 -8.04 96.62 -22.65
N ARG A 270 -7.71 95.93 -21.55
CA ARG A 270 -7.37 96.56 -20.27
C ARG A 270 -6.14 97.46 -20.42
N GLU A 271 -5.11 97.00 -21.09
CA GLU A 271 -3.92 97.79 -21.37
C GLU A 271 -4.25 99.02 -22.21
N PHE A 272 -5.08 98.88 -23.24
CA PHE A 272 -5.52 99.99 -24.07
C PHE A 272 -6.24 101.07 -23.25
N VAL A 273 -7.21 100.68 -22.42
CA VAL A 273 -7.94 101.61 -21.52
C VAL A 273 -6.97 102.28 -20.54
N VAL A 274 -6.02 101.53 -19.96
CA VAL A 274 -4.99 102.10 -19.08
C VAL A 274 -4.16 103.15 -19.82
N ARG A 275 -3.70 102.87 -21.05
CA ARG A 275 -2.97 103.84 -21.89
C ARG A 275 -3.82 105.09 -22.17
N GLN A 276 -5.10 104.92 -22.49
CA GLN A 276 -6.02 106.03 -22.77
C GLN A 276 -6.25 106.90 -21.52
N VAL A 277 -6.50 106.30 -20.36
CA VAL A 277 -6.64 107.01 -19.08
C VAL A 277 -5.35 107.77 -18.73
N LEU A 278 -4.18 107.16 -18.96
CA LEU A 278 -2.90 107.83 -18.75
C LEU A 278 -2.69 109.03 -19.71
N ALA A 279 -3.12 108.92 -20.96
CA ALA A 279 -3.08 110.03 -21.92
C ALA A 279 -4.02 111.18 -21.51
N LEU A 280 -5.26 110.86 -21.11
CA LEU A 280 -6.23 111.85 -20.61
C LEU A 280 -5.77 112.50 -19.30
N LYS A 281 -5.13 111.74 -18.39
CA LYS A 281 -4.46 112.30 -17.20
C LYS A 281 -3.32 113.24 -17.60
N LYS A 282 -2.51 112.82 -18.59
CA LYS A 282 -1.57 113.62 -19.41
C LYS A 282 -2.10 115.03 -19.71
N GLU A 283 -3.18 115.03 -20.48
CA GLU A 283 -3.82 116.21 -21.01
C GLU A 283 -4.51 117.05 -19.93
N ASN A 284 -5.23 116.43 -18.99
CA ASN A 284 -5.82 117.14 -17.86
C ASN A 284 -4.77 117.86 -17.01
N LEU A 285 -3.61 117.24 -16.77
CA LEU A 285 -2.50 117.91 -16.07
C LEU A 285 -1.98 119.10 -16.89
N ARG A 286 -1.87 118.97 -18.21
CA ARG A 286 -1.48 120.06 -19.11
C ARG A 286 -2.51 121.20 -19.11
N LEU A 287 -3.80 120.90 -19.22
CA LEU A 287 -4.88 121.88 -19.18
C LEU A 287 -4.96 122.57 -17.81
N LYS A 288 -4.81 121.84 -16.71
CA LYS A 288 -4.71 122.43 -15.37
C LYS A 288 -3.50 123.36 -15.24
N ALA A 289 -2.36 123.01 -15.84
CA ALA A 289 -1.20 123.89 -15.86
C ALA A 289 -1.47 125.18 -16.67
N LEU A 290 -2.15 125.09 -17.82
CA LEU A 290 -2.58 126.25 -18.61
C LEU A 290 -3.59 127.11 -17.85
N TRP A 291 -4.62 126.50 -17.27
CA TRP A 291 -5.64 127.17 -16.46
C TRP A 291 -5.04 127.89 -15.25
N ASN A 292 -4.13 127.23 -14.53
CA ASN A 292 -3.40 127.84 -13.42
C ASN A 292 -2.44 128.96 -13.90
N GLY A 293 -1.93 128.86 -15.13
CA GLY A 293 -1.14 129.91 -15.78
C GLY A 293 -1.98 131.13 -16.17
N GLU A 294 -3.18 130.94 -16.71
CA GLU A 294 -4.12 132.00 -17.09
C GLU A 294 -4.80 132.68 -15.89
N GLN A 295 -5.03 131.96 -14.79
CA GLN A 295 -5.42 132.58 -13.51
C GLN A 295 -4.29 133.40 -12.85
N SER A 296 -3.10 133.45 -13.45
CA SER A 296 -1.94 134.21 -12.96
C SER A 296 -1.52 135.30 -13.95
N PRO A 297 -2.33 136.37 -14.09
CA PRO A 297 -1.77 137.68 -13.73
C PRO A 297 -2.63 138.56 -12.79
N ALA A 298 -3.79 138.11 -12.28
CA ALA A 298 -4.66 139.00 -11.48
C ALA A 298 -4.58 138.82 -9.94
N THR A 299 -4.01 137.72 -9.41
CA THR A 299 -4.04 137.48 -7.94
C THR A 299 -2.69 137.04 -7.38
N ARG A 300 -1.59 137.63 -7.86
CA ARG A 300 -0.29 137.63 -7.16
C ARG A 300 -0.02 138.99 -6.49
N ARG A 301 -0.96 139.51 -5.70
CA ARG A 301 -0.71 140.69 -4.85
C ARG A 301 -1.74 140.93 -3.74
N ALA A 302 -1.98 139.92 -2.92
CA ALA A 302 -2.58 139.98 -1.59
C ALA A 302 -2.77 138.50 -1.20
N SER A 303 -2.47 137.99 -0.03
CA SER A 303 -2.19 138.52 1.30
C SER A 303 -1.83 137.23 2.06
N VAL A 304 -0.70 137.16 2.77
CA VAL A 304 -0.62 137.50 4.20
C VAL A 304 -1.68 136.77 5.03
N SER A 305 -1.18 136.07 6.06
CA SER A 305 -1.93 135.45 7.16
C SER A 305 -2.65 134.15 6.78
N SER A 306 -2.75 133.13 7.61
CA SER A 306 -2.66 133.07 9.06
C SER A 306 -2.71 131.59 9.46
N THR A 307 -1.95 131.22 10.49
CA THR A 307 -2.33 130.23 11.53
C THR A 307 -2.80 128.83 11.14
N GLY A 308 -2.00 127.84 11.53
CA GLY A 308 -2.43 126.97 12.63
C GLY A 308 -2.71 125.51 12.30
N ALA A 309 -2.11 124.65 13.13
CA ALA A 309 -2.61 123.32 13.53
C ALA A 309 -2.62 122.21 12.45
N LEU A 310 -2.45 120.92 12.73
CA LEU A 310 -2.13 120.09 13.90
C LEU A 310 -1.94 118.67 13.30
N MET A 311 -0.97 117.91 13.80
CA MET A 311 -0.96 116.43 13.91
C MET A 311 -1.02 115.51 12.67
N PRO A 312 -0.06 114.56 12.54
CA PRO A 312 -0.27 113.27 11.91
C PRO A 312 -0.28 112.16 12.99
N MET A 313 -1.45 111.64 13.30
CA MET A 313 -1.73 110.45 14.11
C MET A 313 -3.09 109.92 13.61
N ARG A 314 -3.41 108.63 13.49
CA ARG A 314 -2.73 107.36 13.66
C ARG A 314 -3.77 106.28 13.28
N SER A 315 -3.28 105.08 12.95
CA SER A 315 -3.97 103.78 13.11
C SER A 315 -4.90 103.36 11.95
N VAL A 316 -5.06 102.08 11.59
CA VAL A 316 -4.98 100.82 12.36
C VAL A 316 -4.71 99.66 11.37
N GLU A 317 -3.88 98.68 11.79
CA GLU A 317 -3.84 97.19 11.62
C GLU A 317 -4.57 96.54 10.42
N ASN A 318 -4.20 95.40 9.82
CA ASN A 318 -3.72 94.09 10.30
C ASN A 318 -3.61 93.23 9.01
N VAL A 319 -2.60 92.39 8.71
CA VAL A 319 -2.44 90.99 9.13
C VAL A 319 -1.20 90.41 8.40
N SER A 320 -0.33 89.76 9.17
CA SER A 320 0.52 88.57 8.92
C SER A 320 1.08 88.30 7.52
N GLY A 321 2.37 87.99 7.34
CA GLY A 321 3.22 87.17 8.21
C GLY A 321 3.79 86.04 7.36
N MET A 322 4.87 86.33 6.64
CA MET A 322 5.59 85.37 5.79
C MET A 322 6.65 84.68 6.65
N THR A 323 6.42 83.43 7.04
CA THR A 323 7.43 82.56 7.68
C THR A 323 8.01 81.60 6.64
N PRO A 324 9.33 81.41 6.56
CA PRO A 324 9.93 80.26 5.89
C PRO A 324 10.19 79.16 6.93
N SER A 325 9.69 77.94 6.72
CA SER A 325 10.05 76.80 7.58
C SER A 325 10.63 75.65 6.76
N LYS A 326 11.89 75.34 7.06
CA LYS A 326 12.59 74.12 6.70
C LYS A 326 12.31 73.04 7.76
N SER A 327 12.43 71.79 7.32
CA SER A 327 12.86 70.57 8.06
C SER A 327 12.01 69.98 9.19
N ALA A 328 11.70 68.67 9.01
CA ALA A 328 11.83 67.53 9.94
C ALA A 328 10.61 66.60 9.75
N ALA A 329 10.74 65.38 9.20
CA ALA A 329 11.29 64.20 9.86
C ALA A 329 10.64 63.92 11.23
N PHE A 330 9.56 63.13 11.25
CA PHE A 330 9.26 62.26 12.38
C PHE A 330 8.67 60.95 11.88
N ALA A 331 9.30 59.88 12.33
CA ALA A 331 8.97 58.50 12.06
C ALA A 331 8.05 57.94 13.15
N SER A 332 7.34 56.85 12.81
CA SER A 332 6.85 55.81 13.74
C SER A 332 5.68 56.24 14.66
N SER A 333 4.75 55.41 15.15
CA SER A 333 4.46 53.98 15.10
C SER A 333 3.36 53.73 16.16
N PHE A 334 2.47 52.75 15.95
CA PHE A 334 1.58 52.11 16.97
C PHE A 334 0.46 53.00 17.58
N VAL A 335 -0.74 52.55 17.98
CA VAL A 335 -1.33 51.25 18.35
C VAL A 335 -2.84 51.30 17.99
N ALA A 336 -3.44 50.15 17.72
CA ALA A 336 -4.88 49.91 17.81
C ALA A 336 -5.36 49.89 19.27
N ASP A 337 -6.56 50.42 19.58
CA ASP A 337 -7.57 49.71 20.40
C ASP A 337 -8.89 50.50 20.53
N GLY A 338 -10.00 49.78 20.72
CA GLY A 338 -11.29 50.23 21.27
C GLY A 338 -12.18 51.08 20.35
N ALA A 339 -13.29 50.64 19.74
CA ALA A 339 -14.46 49.91 20.26
C ALA A 339 -15.24 50.65 21.36
N GLU A 340 -15.88 51.78 21.03
CA GLU A 340 -17.09 52.30 21.71
C GLU A 340 -17.96 53.02 20.64
N SER A 341 -19.14 52.50 20.30
CA SER A 341 -20.44 52.89 20.88
C SER A 341 -20.74 54.39 20.77
N MET A 342 -21.44 54.78 19.70
CA MET A 342 -22.21 56.03 19.60
C MET A 342 -23.45 55.78 18.75
N ASP A 343 -24.41 55.07 19.35
CA ASP A 343 -25.82 55.30 19.08
C ASP A 343 -26.24 56.47 19.98
N ASP A 344 -26.33 57.68 19.43
CA ASP A 344 -27.39 58.63 19.78
C ASP A 344 -27.31 59.89 18.90
N LEU A 345 -28.46 60.57 18.78
CA LEU A 345 -28.71 61.85 18.09
C LEU A 345 -29.32 61.75 16.67
N ALA A 346 -30.48 61.11 16.63
CA ALA A 346 -31.57 61.58 15.78
C ALA A 346 -32.19 62.85 16.39
N LEU A 347 -31.75 64.05 15.98
CA LEU A 347 -32.45 65.31 16.26
C LEU A 347 -32.13 66.37 15.19
N SER A 348 -33.18 67.09 14.78
CA SER A 348 -33.23 68.27 13.91
C SER A 348 -33.33 68.07 12.40
N GLU A 349 -34.50 67.58 11.96
CA GLU A 349 -35.00 67.75 10.61
C GLU A 349 -36.19 68.73 10.63
N ALA A 350 -35.90 70.03 10.82
CA ALA A 350 -36.85 71.11 10.53
C ALA A 350 -36.15 72.48 10.69
N ALA A 351 -35.87 73.12 9.55
CA ALA A 351 -35.74 74.57 9.33
C ALA A 351 -34.45 74.95 8.58
N SER A 352 -34.55 75.08 7.25
CA SER A 352 -34.30 76.35 6.54
C SER A 352 -34.19 76.10 5.02
N ASN A 353 -35.34 76.18 4.35
CA ASN A 353 -35.40 76.45 2.91
C ASN A 353 -35.07 77.94 2.70
N ALA A 354 -33.81 78.25 2.40
CA ALA A 354 -33.41 79.51 1.77
C ALA A 354 -32.16 79.27 0.91
N ALA A 355 -32.40 79.20 -0.39
CA ALA A 355 -31.43 78.82 -1.41
C ALA A 355 -30.30 79.85 -1.59
N HIS A 356 -29.06 79.38 -1.42
CA HIS A 356 -27.87 79.97 -2.05
C HIS A 356 -27.27 78.92 -3.00
N PRO A 357 -27.21 79.16 -4.33
CA PRO A 357 -26.79 78.17 -5.32
C PRO A 357 -25.32 77.73 -5.17
N ALA A 358 -24.49 78.52 -4.50
CA ALA A 358 -23.11 78.17 -4.21
C ALA A 358 -22.94 77.07 -3.12
N ASN A 359 -23.91 76.91 -2.22
CA ASN A 359 -23.82 75.94 -1.12
C ASN A 359 -24.28 74.53 -1.56
N ILE A 360 -25.15 74.44 -2.57
CA ILE A 360 -25.61 73.18 -3.17
C ILE A 360 -24.45 72.49 -3.90
N ALA A 361 -23.65 73.24 -4.65
CA ALA A 361 -22.47 72.71 -5.35
C ALA A 361 -21.39 72.16 -4.39
N ASN A 362 -21.20 72.79 -3.23
CA ASN A 362 -20.30 72.27 -2.19
C ASN A 362 -20.87 71.02 -1.51
N SER A 363 -22.18 70.96 -1.26
CA SER A 363 -22.87 69.77 -0.74
C SER A 363 -22.73 68.56 -1.67
N GLU A 364 -22.89 68.75 -2.98
CA GLU A 364 -22.72 67.67 -3.97
C GLU A 364 -21.29 67.15 -4.01
N ARG A 365 -20.30 68.04 -3.96
CA ARG A 365 -18.89 67.66 -3.94
C ARG A 365 -18.49 66.90 -2.67
N VAL A 366 -19.06 67.26 -1.52
CA VAL A 366 -18.85 66.50 -0.27
C VAL A 366 -19.49 65.13 -0.36
N ARG A 367 -20.71 65.01 -0.90
CA ARG A 367 -21.37 63.71 -1.14
C ARG A 367 -20.57 62.82 -2.08
N GLU A 368 -19.99 63.37 -3.14
CA GLU A 368 -19.16 62.60 -4.07
C GLU A 368 -17.88 62.10 -3.39
N LEU A 369 -17.22 62.93 -2.57
CA LEU A 369 -16.05 62.50 -1.81
C LEU A 369 -16.40 61.42 -0.78
N THR A 370 -17.54 61.54 -0.09
CA THR A 370 -17.99 60.49 0.85
C THR A 370 -18.35 59.19 0.13
N ALA A 371 -18.96 59.26 -1.05
CA ALA A 371 -19.27 58.08 -1.86
C ALA A 371 -17.99 57.37 -2.35
N ARG A 372 -16.98 58.14 -2.80
CA ARG A 372 -15.67 57.57 -3.18
C ARG A 372 -14.96 56.93 -2.00
N LEU A 373 -15.03 57.55 -0.81
CA LEU A 373 -14.47 56.97 0.41
C LEU A 373 -15.18 55.65 0.76
N GLN A 374 -16.51 55.62 0.72
CA GLN A 374 -17.28 54.40 0.94
C GLN A 374 -16.91 53.29 -0.06
N GLU A 375 -16.81 53.61 -1.35
CA GLU A 375 -16.39 52.65 -2.38
C GLU A 375 -14.98 52.11 -2.12
N THR A 376 -14.04 52.96 -1.70
CA THR A 376 -12.69 52.50 -1.31
C THR A 376 -12.72 51.62 -0.07
N GLU A 377 -13.54 51.96 0.94
CA GLU A 377 -13.71 51.16 2.15
C GLU A 377 -14.33 49.79 1.84
N GLU A 378 -15.32 49.72 0.95
CA GLU A 378 -15.93 48.49 0.48
C GLU A 378 -14.90 47.60 -0.23
N ARG A 379 -14.11 48.16 -1.15
CA ARG A 379 -13.00 47.45 -1.80
C ARG A 379 -11.99 46.92 -0.78
N TYR A 380 -11.64 47.71 0.24
CA TYR A 380 -10.75 47.23 1.32
C TYR A 380 -11.40 46.11 2.14
N ARG A 381 -12.70 46.17 2.43
CA ARG A 381 -13.43 45.10 3.14
C ARG A 381 -13.47 43.81 2.31
N GLU A 382 -13.65 43.89 1.00
CA GLU A 382 -13.59 42.75 0.09
C GLU A 382 -12.19 42.11 0.06
N VAL A 383 -11.14 42.94 -0.07
CA VAL A 383 -9.75 42.47 -0.04
C VAL A 383 -9.43 41.78 1.29
N VAL A 384 -9.83 42.38 2.42
CA VAL A 384 -9.67 41.79 3.75
C VAL A 384 -10.41 40.47 3.86
N SER A 385 -11.64 40.37 3.33
CA SER A 385 -12.43 39.14 3.34
C SER A 385 -11.80 38.04 2.49
N ARG A 386 -11.27 38.38 1.30
CA ARG A 386 -10.53 37.45 0.44
C ARG A 386 -9.25 36.97 1.12
N LEU A 387 -8.48 37.87 1.73
CA LEU A 387 -7.25 37.51 2.45
C LEU A 387 -7.55 36.60 3.65
N LYS A 388 -8.63 36.86 4.41
CA LYS A 388 -9.07 35.98 5.51
C LYS A 388 -9.40 34.57 5.00
N ARG A 389 -10.16 34.44 3.90
CA ARG A 389 -10.46 33.13 3.28
C ARG A 389 -9.19 32.39 2.85
N LEU A 390 -8.24 33.09 2.22
CA LEU A 390 -6.95 32.49 1.83
C LEU A 390 -6.17 32.00 3.06
N LEU A 391 -6.11 32.81 4.12
CA LEU A 391 -5.42 32.45 5.36
C LEU A 391 -6.07 31.23 6.04
N ASP A 392 -7.40 31.12 6.00
CA ASP A 392 -8.12 29.96 6.52
C ASP A 392 -7.88 28.69 5.69
N VAL A 393 -7.80 28.81 4.37
CA VAL A 393 -7.39 27.70 3.47
C VAL A 393 -5.95 27.28 3.77
N GLU A 394 -5.01 28.21 3.89
CA GLU A 394 -3.62 27.90 4.25
C GLU A 394 -3.52 27.24 5.62
N ARG A 395 -4.30 27.68 6.62
CA ARG A 395 -4.37 27.05 7.94
C ARG A 395 -4.97 25.64 7.89
N LYS A 396 -5.97 25.39 7.04
CA LYS A 396 -6.52 24.05 6.81
C LYS A 396 -5.47 23.16 6.12
N ASN A 397 -4.80 23.66 5.10
CA ASN A 397 -3.72 22.95 4.40
C ASN A 397 -2.56 22.61 5.33
N LEU A 398 -2.11 23.55 6.18
CA LEU A 398 -1.07 23.28 7.18
C LEU A 398 -1.49 22.22 8.20
N ARG A 399 -2.76 22.22 8.65
CA ARG A 399 -3.28 21.16 9.52
C ARG A 399 -3.29 19.79 8.81
N ALA A 400 -3.70 19.75 7.55
CA ALA A 400 -3.71 18.53 6.75
C ALA A 400 -2.29 17.98 6.53
N VAL A 401 -1.32 18.82 6.16
CA VAL A 401 0.09 18.43 5.98
C VAL A 401 0.71 17.93 7.29
N ARG A 402 0.47 18.62 8.42
CA ARG A 402 0.94 18.17 9.73
C ARG A 402 0.32 16.83 10.13
N GLY A 403 -0.98 16.64 9.86
CA GLY A 403 -1.67 15.36 10.09
C GLY A 403 -1.11 14.23 9.22
N ALA A 404 -0.85 14.49 7.94
CA ALA A 404 -0.22 13.52 7.04
C ALA A 404 1.19 13.13 7.49
N HIS A 405 2.02 14.11 7.88
CA HIS A 405 3.36 13.86 8.40
C HIS A 405 3.34 13.05 9.72
N ALA A 406 2.38 13.33 10.61
CA ALA A 406 2.21 12.55 11.84
C ALA A 406 1.82 11.09 11.55
N LYS A 407 0.92 10.86 10.59
CA LYS A 407 0.56 9.51 10.12
C LYS A 407 1.75 8.78 9.49
N ASP A 408 2.55 9.48 8.69
CA ASP A 408 3.76 8.93 8.07
C ASP A 408 4.82 8.54 9.11
N LEU A 409 4.96 9.32 10.19
CA LEU A 409 5.81 8.94 11.31
C LEU A 409 5.28 7.70 12.04
N GLN A 410 3.97 7.64 12.27
CA GLN A 410 3.34 6.49 12.93
C GLN A 410 3.49 5.21 12.10
N SER A 411 3.25 5.25 10.78
CA SER A 411 3.43 4.08 9.90
C SER A 411 4.88 3.61 9.82
N ARG A 412 5.85 4.54 9.81
CA ARG A 412 7.28 4.20 9.91
C ARG A 412 7.59 3.50 11.22
N THR A 413 7.06 3.99 12.35
CA THR A 413 7.28 3.32 13.64
C THR A 413 6.64 1.94 13.69
N GLU A 414 5.49 1.73 13.05
CA GLU A 414 4.86 0.40 12.97
C GLU A 414 5.69 -0.58 12.15
N LEU A 415 6.18 -0.19 10.97
CA LEU A 415 7.06 -1.03 10.15
C LEU A 415 8.39 -1.34 10.86
N GLU A 416 8.97 -0.37 11.57
CA GLU A 416 10.18 -0.59 12.37
C GLU A 416 9.95 -1.59 13.51
N VAL A 417 8.80 -1.51 14.19
CA VAL A 417 8.43 -2.45 15.26
C VAL A 417 8.25 -3.87 14.70
N LEU A 418 7.55 -4.01 13.57
CA LEU A 418 7.36 -5.31 12.92
C LEU A 418 8.68 -5.91 12.43
N LEU A 419 9.57 -5.09 11.85
CA LEU A 419 10.91 -5.51 11.45
C LEU A 419 11.74 -5.98 12.64
N ARG A 420 11.74 -5.25 13.76
CA ARG A 420 12.45 -5.65 14.99
C ARG A 420 11.91 -6.98 15.52
N ALA A 421 10.58 -7.16 15.56
CA ALA A 421 9.96 -8.39 16.00
C ALA A 421 10.39 -9.59 15.13
N CYS A 422 10.36 -9.46 13.80
CA CYS A 422 10.80 -10.51 12.88
C CYS A 422 12.29 -10.86 13.06
N VAL A 423 13.13 -9.83 13.24
CA VAL A 423 14.56 -10.02 13.52
C VAL A 423 14.78 -10.76 14.84
N ASP A 424 14.02 -10.45 15.89
CA ASP A 424 14.12 -11.11 17.18
C ASP A 424 13.64 -12.56 17.13
N ASP A 425 12.59 -12.86 16.34
CA ASP A 425 12.10 -14.23 16.17
C ASP A 425 13.08 -15.11 15.39
N VAL A 426 13.69 -14.59 14.32
CA VAL A 426 14.76 -15.31 13.61
C VAL A 426 15.99 -15.48 14.49
N ARG A 427 16.34 -14.50 15.34
CA ARG A 427 17.42 -14.65 16.34
C ARG A 427 17.12 -15.77 17.33
N LYS A 428 15.89 -15.87 17.83
CA LYS A 428 15.47 -16.97 18.71
C LYS A 428 15.59 -18.31 17.96
N GLU A 429 15.12 -18.40 16.72
CA GLU A 429 15.22 -19.62 15.89
C GLU A 429 16.69 -20.05 15.70
N VAL A 430 17.58 -19.11 15.33
CA VAL A 430 19.03 -19.38 15.19
C VAL A 430 19.65 -19.82 16.51
N SER A 431 19.26 -19.19 17.63
CA SER A 431 19.75 -19.58 18.96
C SER A 431 19.29 -20.99 19.36
N HIS A 432 18.05 -21.37 19.00
CA HIS A 432 17.51 -22.70 19.21
C HIS A 432 18.19 -23.73 18.31
N ALA A 433 18.41 -23.43 17.04
CA ALA A 433 19.12 -24.30 16.11
C ALA A 433 20.56 -24.58 16.59
N ARG A 434 21.29 -23.54 17.01
CA ARG A 434 22.64 -23.70 17.58
C ARG A 434 22.64 -24.49 18.89
N SER A 435 21.64 -24.28 19.74
CA SER A 435 21.50 -25.05 20.99
C SER A 435 21.16 -26.51 20.72
N ALA A 436 20.33 -26.80 19.71
CA ALA A 436 19.97 -28.14 19.28
C ALA A 436 21.16 -28.86 18.63
N GLU A 437 21.95 -28.18 17.80
CA GLU A 437 23.20 -28.71 17.23
C GLU A 437 24.24 -29.00 18.32
N ALA A 438 24.40 -28.10 19.30
CA ALA A 438 25.29 -28.29 20.44
C ALA A 438 24.86 -29.48 21.31
N ALA A 439 23.56 -29.62 21.58
CA ALA A 439 23.02 -30.77 22.33
C ALA A 439 23.13 -32.08 21.55
N GLY A 440 22.93 -32.05 20.22
CA GLY A 440 23.08 -33.21 19.34
C GLY A 440 24.53 -33.69 19.24
N ALA A 441 25.50 -32.77 19.20
CA ALA A 441 26.93 -33.09 19.19
C ALA A 441 27.42 -33.69 20.54
N ALA A 442 26.81 -33.30 21.67
CA ALA A 442 27.14 -33.87 22.98
C ALA A 442 26.58 -35.29 23.19
N ALA A 443 25.47 -35.65 22.54
CA ALA A 443 24.80 -36.94 22.73
C ALA A 443 25.45 -38.12 21.98
N CYS A 444 26.29 -37.88 20.97
CA CYS A 444 26.99 -38.93 20.21
C CYS A 444 28.49 -39.08 20.55
N GLY A 445 28.99 -38.35 21.55
CA GLY A 445 30.35 -38.46 22.08
C GLY A 445 30.54 -39.65 23.03
N SER A 446 30.31 -40.88 22.57
CA SER A 446 30.75 -42.10 23.24
C SER A 446 31.90 -42.75 22.48
N ARG A 447 33.14 -42.41 22.84
CA ARG A 447 34.07 -43.40 23.42
C ARG A 447 35.29 -42.74 24.07
N PRO A 448 35.66 -43.17 25.30
CA PRO A 448 36.83 -42.70 26.02
C PRO A 448 38.08 -43.49 25.59
N GLY A 449 39.23 -42.82 25.51
CA GLY A 449 40.48 -43.45 25.09
C GLY A 449 41.73 -42.60 25.37
N SER A 450 42.19 -42.67 26.62
CA SER A 450 43.61 -42.71 27.03
C SER A 450 44.54 -41.48 26.86
N ALA A 451 44.77 -40.85 28.01
CA ALA A 451 46.06 -40.48 28.61
C ALA A 451 47.03 -39.51 27.90
N SER A 452 47.18 -38.32 28.50
CA SER A 452 48.51 -37.76 28.76
C SER A 452 48.47 -36.78 29.95
N ARG A 453 49.41 -37.03 30.86
CA ARG A 453 49.60 -36.55 32.22
C ARG A 453 50.28 -35.17 32.25
N GLY A 454 49.86 -34.26 33.12
CA GLY A 454 50.57 -33.00 33.43
C GLY A 454 49.66 -31.98 34.14
N LYS A 455 49.45 -32.10 35.46
CA LYS A 455 50.24 -31.48 36.56
C LYS A 455 49.84 -30.01 36.84
N ALA A 456 48.95 -29.90 37.83
CA ALA A 456 48.87 -28.92 38.93
C ALA A 456 49.15 -27.43 38.68
N THR A 457 48.18 -26.57 38.97
CA THR A 457 48.07 -25.71 40.17
C THR A 457 46.83 -24.82 39.98
N ASP A 458 45.79 -24.96 40.79
CA ASP A 458 45.60 -24.41 42.14
C ASP A 458 44.88 -23.04 42.10
N SER A 459 43.56 -23.04 42.29
CA SER A 459 42.81 -22.08 43.13
C SER A 459 41.29 -22.17 42.89
N PRO A 460 40.46 -22.33 43.94
CA PRO A 460 39.01 -22.41 43.86
C PRO A 460 38.35 -21.10 44.31
N SER A 461 37.37 -20.60 43.55
CA SER A 461 36.39 -19.64 44.06
C SER A 461 34.99 -19.92 43.56
N ARG A 462 34.13 -20.20 44.55
CA ARG A 462 32.70 -20.51 44.58
C ARG A 462 31.81 -19.30 44.15
N PRO A 463 30.47 -19.47 44.08
CA PRO A 463 29.62 -18.91 43.05
C PRO A 463 28.79 -17.70 43.51
N SER A 464 28.37 -16.87 42.56
CA SER A 464 27.29 -15.87 42.69
C SER A 464 26.53 -15.87 41.36
N SER A 465 25.34 -16.48 41.21
CA SER A 465 24.05 -16.00 41.72
C SER A 465 23.97 -14.48 41.87
N SER A 466 23.85 -13.78 40.75
CA SER A 466 23.24 -12.45 40.73
C SER A 466 22.72 -12.13 39.33
N SER A 467 21.39 -12.16 39.19
CA SER A 467 20.61 -11.13 38.49
C SER A 467 21.33 -10.42 37.32
N GLY A 468 21.28 -11.02 36.14
CA GLY A 468 21.83 -10.47 34.91
C GLY A 468 20.81 -10.41 33.75
N GLU A 469 19.51 -10.34 34.04
CA GLU A 469 18.46 -10.13 33.01
C GLU A 469 18.44 -8.71 32.44
N ARG A 470 19.34 -7.82 32.88
CA ARG A 470 19.39 -6.43 32.40
C ARG A 470 20.67 -6.21 31.63
N SER A 471 20.60 -6.52 30.34
CA SER A 471 21.38 -5.93 29.24
C SER A 471 21.76 -7.00 28.23
N ALA A 472 20.75 -7.62 27.61
CA ALA A 472 20.85 -8.01 26.19
C ALA A 472 21.03 -6.71 25.37
N ARG A 473 22.22 -6.12 25.51
CA ARG A 473 22.72 -5.05 24.64
C ARG A 473 22.62 -5.65 23.25
N MET A 474 21.79 -5.04 22.41
CA MET A 474 21.55 -5.45 21.03
C MET A 474 22.87 -5.87 20.39
N ALA A 475 23.10 -7.18 20.28
CA ALA A 475 24.20 -7.68 19.48
C ALA A 475 24.03 -7.06 18.08
N PRO A 476 25.08 -6.51 17.48
CA PRO A 476 24.95 -5.76 16.24
C PRO A 476 24.33 -6.68 15.18
N THR A 477 23.34 -6.17 14.45
CA THR A 477 22.59 -6.88 13.39
C THR A 477 23.48 -7.43 12.28
N SER A 478 24.76 -7.04 12.25
CA SER A 478 25.81 -7.58 11.39
C SER A 478 26.07 -9.08 11.57
N GLU A 479 25.66 -9.71 12.67
CA GLU A 479 25.83 -11.16 12.89
C GLU A 479 24.79 -12.03 12.17
N LEU A 480 23.72 -11.45 11.61
CA LEU A 480 22.76 -12.21 10.81
C LEU A 480 23.38 -12.56 9.46
N GLY A 481 23.50 -13.86 9.19
CA GLY A 481 23.98 -14.38 7.92
C GLY A 481 23.02 -14.02 6.78
N ARG A 482 23.49 -14.13 5.52
CA ARG A 482 22.66 -13.85 4.35
C ARG A 482 21.35 -14.66 4.34
N LYS A 483 21.43 -15.94 4.72
CA LYS A 483 20.26 -16.84 4.82
C LYS A 483 19.26 -16.38 5.88
N ASP A 484 19.75 -15.93 7.04
CA ASP A 484 18.88 -15.43 8.12
C ASP A 484 18.18 -14.14 7.70
N ARG A 485 18.86 -13.28 6.91
CA ARG A 485 18.25 -12.07 6.34
C ARG A 485 17.16 -12.38 5.32
N GLU A 486 17.39 -13.37 4.45
CA GLU A 486 16.38 -13.86 3.52
C GLU A 486 15.15 -14.41 4.28
N ARG A 487 15.39 -15.19 5.34
CA ARG A 487 14.34 -15.68 6.25
C ARG A 487 13.56 -14.56 6.95
N VAL A 488 14.23 -13.52 7.43
CA VAL A 488 13.57 -12.34 8.02
C VAL A 488 12.66 -11.67 6.99
N LEU A 489 13.12 -11.50 5.74
CA LEU A 489 12.31 -10.89 4.69
C LEU A 489 11.11 -11.76 4.32
N GLU A 490 11.27 -13.08 4.25
CA GLU A 490 10.16 -14.02 4.04
C GLU A 490 9.14 -13.93 5.17
N LEU A 491 9.60 -13.89 6.43
CA LEU A 491 8.73 -13.80 7.61
C LEU A 491 8.05 -12.44 7.75
N LEU A 492 8.69 -11.38 7.24
CA LEU A 492 8.14 -10.04 7.21
C LEU A 492 7.09 -9.87 6.10
N LEU A 493 7.34 -10.45 4.91
CA LEU A 493 6.39 -10.43 3.79
C LEU A 493 5.22 -11.42 3.97
N SER A 494 5.36 -12.42 4.84
CA SER A 494 4.26 -13.33 5.18
C SER A 494 3.22 -12.66 6.10
N GLN A 495 3.56 -11.56 6.76
CA GLN A 495 2.62 -10.78 7.57
C GLN A 495 1.78 -9.89 6.66
N GLU A 496 0.49 -10.23 6.52
CA GLU A 496 -0.49 -9.45 5.74
C GLU A 496 -0.45 -7.96 6.09
N ARG A 497 -0.34 -7.63 7.39
CA ARG A 497 -0.27 -6.25 7.87
C ARG A 497 0.91 -5.45 7.30
N VAL A 498 2.07 -6.09 7.10
CA VAL A 498 3.23 -5.44 6.47
C VAL A 498 2.97 -5.21 4.99
N VAL A 499 2.37 -6.19 4.31
CA VAL A 499 2.01 -6.07 2.90
C VAL A 499 0.99 -4.95 2.70
N SER A 500 -0.02 -4.82 3.56
CA SER A 500 -0.97 -3.71 3.55
C SER A 500 -0.27 -2.36 3.74
N LEU A 501 0.61 -2.22 4.75
CA LEU A 501 1.35 -0.98 4.99
C LEU A 501 2.26 -0.60 3.81
N LEU A 502 2.90 -1.58 3.16
CA LEU A 502 3.71 -1.35 1.96
C LEU A 502 2.85 -1.03 0.74
N TYR A 503 1.69 -1.67 0.60
CA TYR A 503 0.75 -1.43 -0.50
C TYR A 503 0.16 -0.03 -0.42
N ASP A 504 -0.33 0.38 0.75
CA ASP A 504 -0.86 1.73 0.99
C ASP A 504 0.19 2.82 0.70
N ARG A 505 1.48 2.49 0.87
CA ARG A 505 2.58 3.41 0.56
C ARG A 505 3.01 3.40 -0.90
N ALA A 506 3.00 2.24 -1.55
CA ALA A 506 3.34 2.09 -2.95
C ALA A 506 2.23 2.62 -3.87
N PHE A 507 0.98 2.52 -3.40
CA PHE A 507 -0.23 2.92 -4.09
C PHE A 507 -1.07 3.79 -3.15
N PRO A 508 -0.64 5.03 -2.85
CA PRO A 508 -1.44 5.92 -2.03
C PRO A 508 -2.84 6.04 -2.64
N PRO A 509 -3.91 5.91 -1.83
CA PRO A 509 -5.27 6.03 -2.33
C PRO A 509 -5.36 7.38 -3.03
N LYS A 510 -5.79 7.36 -4.31
CA LYS A 510 -6.01 8.59 -5.06
C LYS A 510 -6.90 9.48 -4.19
N PRO A 511 -6.53 10.75 -3.95
CA PRO A 511 -7.37 11.63 -3.16
C PRO A 511 -8.73 11.63 -3.81
N VAL A 512 -9.69 11.00 -3.14
CA VAL A 512 -11.08 11.00 -3.57
C VAL A 512 -11.44 12.48 -3.54
N PRO A 513 -11.78 13.11 -4.68
CA PRO A 513 -12.23 14.50 -4.64
C PRO A 513 -13.35 14.54 -3.60
N ASN A 514 -13.16 15.34 -2.55
CA ASN A 514 -14.06 15.37 -1.41
C ASN A 514 -15.46 15.65 -1.97
N ALA A 515 -16.37 14.68 -1.84
CA ALA A 515 -17.79 14.87 -2.12
C ALA A 515 -18.44 15.96 -1.23
N ALA A 516 -17.67 16.56 -0.32
CA ALA A 516 -18.08 17.70 0.50
C ALA A 516 -17.85 19.08 -0.17
N ASP A 517 -17.12 19.16 -1.30
CA ASP A 517 -16.96 20.41 -2.05
C ASP A 517 -18.00 20.57 -3.19
N GLU A 518 -18.87 19.57 -3.43
CA GLU A 518 -19.99 19.68 -4.39
C GLU A 518 -21.35 20.10 -3.77
N GLU A 519 -21.47 20.19 -2.44
CA GLU A 519 -22.70 20.73 -1.81
C GLU A 519 -22.73 22.26 -1.69
N GLY A 520 -21.72 22.97 -2.22
CA GLY A 520 -21.62 24.43 -2.14
C GLY A 520 -22.05 25.20 -3.40
N LEU A 521 -22.43 24.51 -4.49
CA LEU A 521 -22.72 25.14 -5.78
C LEU A 521 -24.03 24.61 -6.41
N MET A 522 -25.08 24.51 -5.60
CA MET A 522 -26.47 24.34 -6.06
C MET A 522 -27.39 25.25 -5.24
N ASP A 523 -27.40 26.56 -5.56
CA ASP A 523 -28.46 27.48 -5.11
C ASP A 523 -28.94 28.43 -6.22
N ASP A 524 -28.64 28.13 -7.49
CA ASP A 524 -29.10 28.92 -8.65
C ASP A 524 -30.28 28.27 -9.41
N THR A 525 -30.94 27.24 -8.84
CA THR A 525 -32.08 26.56 -9.45
C THR A 525 -33.45 27.21 -9.17
N GLU A 526 -33.51 28.39 -8.54
CA GLU A 526 -34.78 29.12 -8.35
C GLU A 526 -35.22 29.99 -9.54
N VAL A 527 -34.42 30.14 -10.60
CA VAL A 527 -34.81 30.99 -11.76
C VAL A 527 -35.70 30.27 -12.79
N SER A 528 -35.76 28.94 -12.78
CA SER A 528 -36.56 28.18 -13.76
C SER A 528 -38.05 28.04 -13.41
N ALA A 529 -38.48 28.35 -12.19
CA ALA A 529 -39.90 28.33 -11.83
C ALA A 529 -40.68 29.53 -12.41
N SER A 530 -40.04 30.69 -12.51
CA SER A 530 -40.64 31.91 -13.10
C SER A 530 -40.78 31.86 -14.63
N GLU A 531 -39.97 31.07 -15.32
CA GLU A 531 -40.05 30.92 -16.79
C GLU A 531 -41.19 29.95 -17.20
N ALA A 532 -41.55 29.01 -16.32
CA ALA A 532 -42.67 28.09 -16.54
C ALA A 532 -44.05 28.75 -16.34
N GLU A 533 -44.19 29.73 -15.43
CA GLU A 533 -45.44 30.51 -15.28
C GLU A 533 -45.66 31.52 -16.42
N LEU A 534 -44.59 32.06 -17.00
CA LEU A 534 -44.70 33.02 -18.11
C LEU A 534 -45.20 32.35 -19.41
N LEU A 535 -44.89 31.08 -19.63
CA LEU A 535 -45.39 30.29 -20.76
C LEU A 535 -46.83 29.79 -20.58
N GLN A 536 -47.38 29.77 -19.37
CA GLN A 536 -48.80 29.49 -19.15
C GLN A 536 -49.71 30.71 -19.32
N SER A 537 -49.20 31.94 -19.18
CA SER A 537 -50.01 33.16 -19.37
C SER A 537 -50.19 33.59 -20.83
N LEU A 538 -49.36 33.09 -21.74
CA LEU A 538 -49.41 33.40 -23.18
C LEU A 538 -50.27 32.43 -24.01
N GLY A 539 -50.98 31.51 -23.33
CA GLY A 539 -51.82 30.48 -23.94
C GLY A 539 -53.33 30.59 -23.65
N GLN A 540 -53.83 31.77 -23.24
CA GLN A 540 -55.27 32.06 -23.13
C GLN A 540 -55.69 33.25 -23.98
#